data_AF-A0A2N3WLL2-F1
#
_entry.id   AF-A0A2N3WLL2-F1
#
_cell.length_a   1.000
_cell.length_b   1.000
_cell.length_c   1.000
_cell.angle_alpha   90.00
_cell.angle_beta   90.00
_cell.angle_gamma   90.00
#
_symmetry.space_group_name_H-M   'P 1'
#
loop_
_entity.id
_entity.type
_entity.pdbx_description
1 polymer ?
#
loop_
_entity_poly.entity_id
_entity_poly.type
_entity_poly.pdbx_seq_one_letter_code
_entity_poly.pdbx_strand_id
1 'polypeptide(L)'
;MAQAYRDGATITRIAAVYGLSLSWTGRILRQQGVAMPPVRQGVKRELNIARVVSDYEGGATIQQVADTHHASYGTIRRLLLREKVAIRPHGGQNAISLRAGQADDGPPRPKKTKTVRSRTASTHSPRRRLAQPLLRQ
;
A
#
# COMPACT_ATOMS: atom_id res chain seq x y z
N MET A 1 14.40 14.61 -16.57
CA MET A 1 14.05 13.35 -15.87
C MET A 1 14.97 12.19 -16.26
N ALA A 2 15.00 11.72 -17.51
CA ALA A 2 15.93 10.66 -17.94
C ALA A 2 17.41 10.99 -17.73
N GLN A 3 17.82 12.25 -17.90
CA GLN A 3 19.21 12.66 -17.62
C GLN A 3 19.52 12.53 -16.12
N ALA A 4 18.72 13.14 -15.25
CA ALA A 4 18.88 13.00 -13.79
C ALA A 4 18.94 11.53 -13.33
N TYR A 5 18.17 10.62 -13.94
CA TYR A 5 18.27 9.19 -13.65
C TYR A 5 19.60 8.59 -14.10
N ARG A 6 20.07 8.94 -15.31
CA ARG A 6 21.40 8.53 -15.82
C ARG A 6 22.54 9.09 -14.99
N ASP A 7 22.37 10.28 -14.42
CA ASP A 7 23.29 10.91 -13.47
C ASP A 7 23.25 10.26 -12.07
N GLY A 8 22.45 9.19 -11.88
CA GLY A 8 22.37 8.40 -10.65
C GLY A 8 21.28 8.83 -9.68
N ALA A 9 20.42 9.79 -10.03
CA ALA A 9 19.32 10.19 -9.15
C ALA A 9 18.28 9.06 -9.02
N THR A 10 17.84 8.81 -7.78
CA THR A 10 16.81 7.81 -7.53
C THR A 10 15.45 8.25 -8.08
N ILE A 11 14.61 7.29 -8.48
CA ILE A 11 13.23 7.56 -8.95
C ILE A 11 12.46 8.35 -7.90
N THR A 12 12.66 8.06 -6.61
CA THR A 12 12.04 8.80 -5.50
C THR A 12 12.46 10.26 -5.47
N ARG A 13 13.75 10.55 -5.67
CA ARG A 13 14.26 11.92 -5.71
C ARG A 13 13.71 12.67 -6.92
N ILE A 14 13.69 12.02 -8.09
CA ILE A 14 13.12 12.60 -9.32
C ILE A 14 11.63 12.89 -9.11
N ALA A 15 10.86 11.92 -8.61
CA ALA A 15 9.44 12.08 -8.34
C ALA A 15 9.15 13.27 -7.40
N ALA A 16 9.94 13.43 -6.34
CA ALA A 16 9.81 14.54 -5.40
C ALA A 16 10.12 15.91 -6.03
N VAL A 17 11.16 16.01 -6.86
CA VAL A 17 11.55 17.26 -7.54
C VAL A 17 10.47 17.70 -8.54
N TYR A 18 9.87 16.76 -9.25
CA TYR A 18 8.85 17.05 -10.27
C TYR A 18 7.41 16.99 -9.74
N GLY A 19 7.21 16.70 -8.45
CA GLY A 19 5.87 16.59 -7.84
C GLY A 19 5.01 15.44 -8.38
N LEU A 20 5.63 14.38 -8.89
CA LEU A 20 4.94 13.26 -9.53
C LEU A 20 4.86 12.05 -8.60
N SER A 21 3.91 11.15 -8.88
CA SER A 21 3.90 9.84 -8.22
C SER A 21 5.05 8.96 -8.71
N LEU A 22 5.52 8.04 -7.86
CA LEU A 22 6.58 7.07 -8.22
C LEU A 22 6.21 6.23 -9.45
N SER A 23 4.96 5.77 -9.50
CA SER A 23 4.43 4.97 -10.61
C SER A 23 4.43 5.74 -11.93
N TRP A 24 4.02 7.01 -11.90
CA TRP A 24 4.01 7.87 -13.08
C TRP A 24 5.42 8.27 -13.53
N THR A 25 6.30 8.58 -12.56
CA THR A 25 7.72 8.85 -12.80
C THR A 25 8.40 7.66 -13.48
N GLY A 26 8.18 6.45 -12.97
CA GLY A 26 8.69 5.23 -13.59
C GLY A 26 8.09 4.98 -14.98
N ARG A 27 6.82 5.29 -15.22
CA ARG A 27 6.24 5.18 -16.57
C ARG A 27 6.93 6.12 -17.56
N ILE A 28 7.11 7.39 -17.20
CA ILE A 28 7.76 8.41 -18.04
C ILE A 28 9.21 8.01 -18.34
N LEU A 29 9.97 7.55 -17.33
CA LEU A 29 11.35 7.13 -17.53
C LEU A 29 11.45 5.94 -18.52
N ARG A 30 10.52 4.97 -18.48
CA ARG A 30 10.47 3.89 -19.49
C ARG A 30 10.17 4.42 -20.89
N GLN A 31 9.23 5.34 -21.03
CA GLN A 31 8.91 5.98 -22.32
C GLN A 31 10.09 6.77 -22.89
N GLN A 32 10.96 7.31 -22.03
CA GLN A 32 12.19 7.99 -22.40
C GLN A 32 13.37 7.04 -22.68
N GLY A 33 13.13 5.73 -22.78
CA GLY A 33 14.15 4.73 -23.13
C GLY A 33 15.09 4.35 -21.99
N VAL A 34 14.80 4.75 -20.74
CA VAL A 34 15.61 4.36 -19.59
C VAL A 34 15.38 2.88 -19.26
N ALA A 35 16.44 2.09 -19.38
CA ALA A 35 16.47 0.69 -18.97
C ALA A 35 16.43 0.58 -17.43
N MET A 36 15.23 0.64 -16.86
CA MET A 36 15.03 0.40 -15.44
C MET A 36 14.92 -1.09 -15.15
N PRO A 37 15.42 -1.56 -14.00
CA PRO A 37 15.22 -2.94 -13.59
C PRO A 37 13.72 -3.27 -13.58
N PRO A 38 13.34 -4.50 -13.98
CA PRO A 38 11.96 -4.91 -13.93
C PRO A 38 11.42 -4.70 -12.51
N VAL A 39 10.19 -4.20 -12.40
CA VAL A 39 9.52 -4.13 -11.11
C VAL A 39 9.52 -5.55 -10.57
N ARG A 40 10.19 -5.77 -9.43
CA ARG A 40 10.13 -7.07 -8.76
C ARG A 40 8.66 -7.32 -8.45
N GLN A 41 8.01 -8.15 -9.27
CA GLN A 41 6.69 -8.65 -8.93
C GLN A 41 6.85 -9.31 -7.57
N GLY A 42 6.02 -8.89 -6.61
CA GLY A 42 6.11 -9.41 -5.24
C GLY A 42 6.17 -10.93 -5.27
N VAL A 43 7.01 -11.52 -4.41
CA VAL A 43 7.22 -12.98 -4.34
C VAL A 43 5.87 -13.67 -4.37
N LYS A 44 5.56 -14.32 -5.49
CA LYS A 44 4.32 -15.07 -5.66
C LYS A 44 4.47 -16.31 -4.79
N ARG A 45 3.92 -16.26 -3.57
CA ARG A 45 3.84 -17.45 -2.72
C ARG A 45 2.94 -18.45 -3.43
N GLU A 46 3.46 -19.64 -3.66
CA GLU A 46 2.70 -20.77 -4.19
C GLU A 46 1.70 -21.18 -3.10
N LEU A 47 0.43 -20.83 -3.31
CA LEU A 47 -0.67 -21.21 -2.44
C LEU A 47 -1.30 -22.47 -3.00
N ASN A 48 -1.49 -23.49 -2.17
CA ASN A 48 -2.24 -24.68 -2.56
C ASN A 48 -3.73 -24.31 -2.61
N ILE A 49 -4.22 -24.02 -3.81
CA ILE A 49 -5.60 -23.56 -4.07
C ILE A 49 -6.61 -24.56 -3.52
N ALA A 50 -6.41 -25.86 -3.76
CA ALA A 50 -7.34 -26.91 -3.33
C ALA A 50 -7.49 -26.95 -1.80
N ARG A 51 -6.39 -26.81 -1.06
CA ARG A 51 -6.44 -26.73 0.41
C ARG A 51 -7.15 -25.47 0.89
N VAL A 52 -6.87 -24.31 0.28
CA VAL A 52 -7.50 -23.04 0.63
C VAL A 52 -9.02 -23.09 0.45
N VAL A 53 -9.51 -23.70 -0.64
CA VAL A 53 -10.95 -23.87 -0.90
C VAL A 53 -11.55 -24.85 0.11
N SER A 54 -10.92 -26.00 0.32
CA SER A 54 -11.41 -27.02 1.27
C SER A 54 -11.53 -26.48 2.70
N ASP A 55 -10.56 -25.70 3.17
CA ASP A 55 -10.60 -25.10 4.51
C ASP A 55 -11.75 -24.10 4.65
N TYR A 56 -11.98 -23.30 3.61
CA TYR A 56 -13.08 -22.32 3.58
C TYR A 56 -14.45 -22.99 3.53
N GLU A 57 -14.61 -24.03 2.69
CA GLU A 57 -15.85 -24.82 2.59
C GLU A 57 -16.14 -25.58 3.88
N GLY A 58 -15.10 -26.06 4.57
CA GLY A 58 -15.16 -26.64 5.92
C GLY A 58 -15.62 -25.67 7.02
N GLY A 59 -15.85 -24.39 6.68
CA GLY A 59 -16.43 -23.39 7.59
C GLY A 59 -15.42 -22.42 8.19
N ALA A 60 -14.14 -22.53 7.85
CA ALA A 60 -13.14 -21.56 8.30
C ALA A 60 -13.42 -20.18 7.68
N THR A 61 -13.22 -19.13 8.47
CA THR A 61 -13.31 -17.75 7.98
C THR A 61 -12.15 -17.42 7.04
N ILE A 62 -12.34 -16.46 6.13
CA ILE A 62 -11.26 -15.98 5.23
C ILE A 62 -10.02 -15.55 6.03
N GLN A 63 -10.22 -15.01 7.25
CA GLN A 63 -9.15 -14.61 8.15
C GLN A 63 -8.34 -15.83 8.65
N GLN A 64 -9.01 -16.88 9.14
CA GLN A 64 -8.36 -18.10 9.60
C GLN A 64 -7.63 -18.83 8.47
N VAL A 65 -8.22 -18.88 7.28
CA VAL A 65 -7.58 -19.45 6.08
C VAL A 65 -6.34 -18.63 5.70
N ALA A 66 -6.41 -17.30 5.78
CA ALA A 66 -5.25 -16.44 5.51
C ALA A 66 -4.10 -16.69 6.48
N ASP A 67 -4.40 -16.84 7.78
CA ASP A 67 -3.40 -17.09 8.81
C ASP A 67 -2.74 -18.47 8.64
N THR A 68 -3.55 -19.50 8.37
CA THR A 68 -3.09 -20.89 8.13
C THR A 68 -2.18 -20.99 6.92
N HIS A 69 -2.50 -20.28 5.84
CA HIS A 69 -1.74 -20.30 4.59
C HIS A 69 -0.69 -19.19 4.49
N HIS A 70 -0.42 -18.47 5.58
CA HIS A 70 0.50 -17.33 5.64
C HIS A 70 0.31 -16.32 4.49
N ALA A 71 -0.94 -16.06 4.13
CA ALA A 71 -1.33 -15.15 3.07
C ALA A 71 -2.11 -13.95 3.63
N SER A 72 -2.27 -12.91 2.81
CA SER A 72 -3.13 -11.80 3.21
C SER A 72 -4.60 -12.14 2.98
N TYR A 73 -5.49 -11.59 3.80
CA TYR A 73 -6.95 -11.65 3.59
C TYR A 73 -7.33 -11.30 2.14
N GLY A 74 -6.75 -10.23 1.60
CA GLY A 74 -7.02 -9.80 0.22
C GLY A 74 -6.51 -10.79 -0.83
N THR A 75 -5.47 -11.56 -0.53
CA THR A 75 -4.99 -12.66 -1.40
C THR A 75 -6.00 -13.80 -1.39
N ILE A 76 -6.41 -14.28 -0.22
CA ILE A 76 -7.38 -15.37 -0.09
C ILE A 76 -8.74 -14.97 -0.70
N ARG A 77 -9.25 -13.77 -0.41
CA ARG A 77 -10.51 -13.29 -0.99
C ARG A 77 -10.47 -13.27 -2.52
N ARG A 78 -9.37 -12.78 -3.13
CA ARG A 78 -9.20 -12.78 -4.59
C ARG A 78 -9.11 -14.20 -5.16
N LEU A 79 -8.46 -15.11 -4.43
CA LEU A 79 -8.33 -16.50 -4.81
C LEU A 79 -9.71 -17.19 -4.80
N LEU A 80 -10.48 -17.05 -3.72
CA LEU A 80 -11.84 -17.61 -3.63
C LEU A 80 -12.77 -17.07 -4.72
N LEU A 81 -12.71 -15.76 -5.01
CA LEU A 81 -13.47 -15.16 -6.12
C LEU A 81 -13.07 -15.72 -7.48
N ARG A 82 -11.77 -15.96 -7.69
CA ARG A 82 -11.25 -16.54 -8.93
C ARG A 82 -11.71 -17.98 -9.12
N GLU A 83 -11.75 -18.75 -8.04
CA GLU A 83 -12.26 -20.13 -8.02
C GLU A 83 -13.81 -20.19 -8.01
N LYS A 84 -14.49 -19.04 -8.19
CA LYS A 84 -15.96 -18.92 -8.21
C LYS A 84 -16.65 -19.43 -6.93
N VAL A 85 -15.94 -19.46 -5.80
CA VAL A 85 -16.52 -19.82 -4.51
C VAL A 85 -17.42 -18.68 -4.03
N ALA A 86 -18.67 -19.01 -3.68
CA ALA A 86 -19.61 -18.05 -3.15
C ALA A 86 -19.14 -17.54 -1.78
N ILE A 87 -18.72 -16.28 -1.72
CA ILE A 87 -18.29 -15.67 -0.47
C ILE A 87 -19.51 -15.50 0.43
N ARG A 88 -19.49 -16.18 1.57
CA ARG A 88 -20.48 -16.00 2.64
C ARG A 88 -20.52 -14.51 3.01
N PRO A 89 -21.71 -13.91 3.13
CA PRO A 89 -21.82 -12.52 3.56
C PRO A 89 -21.26 -12.42 4.97
N HIS A 90 -20.04 -11.90 5.09
CA HIS A 90 -19.53 -11.48 6.37
C HIS A 90 -20.35 -10.28 6.79
N GLY A 91 -21.04 -10.38 7.94
CA GLY A 91 -21.76 -9.28 8.55
C GLY A 91 -20.83 -8.08 8.68
N GLY A 92 -20.90 -7.18 7.70
CA GLY A 92 -19.93 -6.11 7.51
C GLY A 92 -20.04 -5.16 8.67
N GLN A 93 -18.96 -5.02 9.45
CA GLN A 93 -18.67 -3.89 10.34
C GLN A 93 -19.71 -3.53 11.43
N ASN A 94 -20.88 -4.18 11.46
CA ASN A 94 -22.02 -3.87 12.33
C ASN A 94 -22.30 -4.95 13.40
N ALA A 95 -21.60 -6.09 13.37
CA ALA A 95 -21.74 -7.12 14.42
C ALA A 95 -21.05 -6.73 15.74
N ILE A 96 -20.19 -5.71 15.75
CA ILE A 96 -19.46 -5.28 16.96
C ILE A 96 -20.41 -4.57 17.95
N SER A 97 -21.63 -4.21 17.55
CA SER A 97 -22.62 -3.61 18.46
C SER A 97 -23.59 -4.63 19.07
N LEU A 98 -23.53 -5.93 18.74
CA LEU A 98 -24.53 -6.91 19.19
C LEU A 98 -23.99 -8.19 19.85
N ARG A 99 -22.68 -8.38 20.05
CA ARG A 99 -22.16 -9.52 20.83
C ARG A 99 -21.03 -9.16 21.78
N ALA A 100 -21.38 -8.43 22.82
CA ALA A 100 -20.83 -8.73 24.14
C ALA A 100 -21.33 -10.14 24.52
N GLY A 101 -20.47 -11.17 24.47
CA GLY A 101 -20.80 -12.49 25.02
C GLY A 101 -20.46 -13.74 24.21
N GLN A 102 -19.37 -13.79 23.44
CA GLN A 102 -18.79 -15.08 23.06
C GLN A 102 -17.27 -15.03 23.23
N ALA A 103 -16.80 -15.68 24.30
CA ALA A 103 -15.40 -15.94 24.56
C ALA A 103 -14.92 -17.04 23.60
N ASP A 104 -13.85 -16.77 22.86
CA ASP A 104 -12.97 -17.80 22.32
C ASP A 104 -11.53 -17.28 22.41
N ASP A 105 -10.69 -18.10 23.03
CA ASP A 105 -9.35 -17.85 23.51
C ASP A 105 -8.36 -17.40 22.43
N GLY A 106 -7.78 -16.23 22.62
CA GLY A 106 -6.59 -15.79 21.90
C GLY A 106 -6.22 -14.36 22.27
N PRO A 107 -5.01 -14.09 22.79
CA PRO A 107 -4.66 -12.75 23.22
C PRO A 107 -4.73 -11.78 22.03
N PRO A 108 -5.31 -10.58 22.20
CA PRO A 108 -5.42 -9.61 21.13
C PRO A 108 -4.02 -9.24 20.64
N ARG A 109 -3.69 -9.56 19.39
CA ARG A 109 -2.47 -9.03 18.76
C ARG A 109 -2.56 -7.50 18.75
N PRO A 110 -1.49 -6.78 19.12
CA PRO A 110 -1.50 -5.33 19.05
C PRO A 110 -1.74 -4.91 17.60
N LYS A 111 -2.85 -4.22 17.36
CA LYS A 111 -3.16 -3.67 16.04
C LYS A 111 -2.03 -2.72 15.69
N LYS A 112 -1.33 -2.96 14.58
CA LYS A 112 -0.37 -2.00 14.03
C LYS A 112 -1.13 -0.72 13.67
N THR A 113 -1.27 0.20 14.61
CA THR A 113 -1.73 1.54 14.37
C THR A 113 -0.77 2.15 13.34
N LYS A 114 -1.29 2.57 12.18
CA LYS A 114 -0.54 3.48 11.31
C LYS A 114 -0.17 4.67 12.18
N THR A 115 1.13 4.85 12.46
CA THR A 115 1.65 6.11 12.98
C THR A 115 1.19 7.19 12.01
N VAL A 116 0.18 7.96 12.44
CA VAL A 116 -0.23 9.18 11.76
C VAL A 116 0.96 10.12 11.93
N ARG A 117 1.77 10.26 10.89
CA ARG A 117 2.82 11.28 10.87
C ARG A 117 2.11 12.62 10.79
N SER A 118 1.95 13.26 11.94
CA SER A 118 1.50 14.64 12.09
C SER A 118 2.33 15.52 11.17
N ARG A 119 1.69 16.11 10.16
CA ARG A 119 2.26 17.24 9.43
C ARG A 119 2.08 18.45 10.32
N THR A 120 3.05 18.71 11.20
CA THR A 120 3.16 20.02 11.83
C THR A 120 3.50 21.05 10.77
N ALA A 121 2.68 22.09 10.71
CA ALA A 121 2.80 23.22 9.80
C ALA A 121 4.21 23.83 9.89
N SER A 122 4.91 23.89 8.76
CA SER A 122 6.10 24.72 8.64
C SER A 122 5.66 26.09 8.17
N THR A 123 5.54 26.99 9.15
CA THR A 123 5.48 28.44 9.03
C THR A 123 6.39 28.94 7.90
N HIS A 124 5.82 29.49 6.83
CA HIS A 124 6.57 30.31 5.89
C HIS A 124 6.41 31.77 6.30
N SER A 125 7.42 32.29 6.98
CA SER A 125 7.55 33.72 7.30
C SER A 125 7.64 34.55 6.03
N PRO A 126 7.03 35.75 5.98
CA PRO A 126 7.14 36.64 4.83
C PRO A 126 8.54 37.27 4.82
N ARG A 127 9.30 37.08 3.74
CA ARG A 127 10.56 37.82 3.54
C ARG A 127 10.24 39.28 3.23
N ARG A 128 10.42 40.06 4.28
CA ARG A 128 10.52 41.51 4.38
C ARG A 128 11.35 42.12 3.23
N ARG A 129 10.78 43.16 2.60
CA ARG A 129 11.44 44.13 1.73
C ARG A 129 12.81 44.55 2.28
N LEU A 130 13.81 44.61 1.43
CA LEU A 130 14.86 45.61 1.48
C LEU A 130 14.95 46.30 0.12
N ALA A 131 15.12 47.62 0.18
CA ALA A 131 15.04 48.58 -0.88
C ALA A 131 16.42 48.86 -1.50
N GLN A 132 16.44 49.09 -2.82
CA GLN A 132 17.25 50.09 -3.56
C GLN A 132 18.80 49.92 -3.61
N PRO A 133 19.56 50.57 -4.54
CA PRO A 133 19.18 51.68 -5.43
C PRO A 133 19.61 51.58 -6.92
N LEU A 134 19.18 52.63 -7.64
CA LEU A 134 19.52 53.10 -8.98
C LEU A 134 20.98 52.91 -9.42
N LEU A 135 21.17 52.55 -10.70
CA LEU A 135 22.13 53.25 -11.56
C LEU A 135 21.73 53.12 -13.04
N ARG A 136 21.34 54.27 -13.61
CA ARG A 136 21.45 54.58 -15.04
C ARG A 136 22.92 54.52 -15.43
N GLN A 137 23.22 54.04 -16.63
CA GLN A 137 23.76 54.87 -17.72
C GLN A 137 23.27 54.30 -19.05
#